data_AF-I6CIN0-F1
#
_entry.id   AF-I6CIN0-F1
#
_cell.length_a   1.000
_cell.length_b   1.000
_cell.length_c   1.000
_cell.angle_alpha   90.00
_cell.angle_beta   90.00
_cell.angle_gamma   90.00
#
_symmetry.space_group_name_H-M   'P 1'
#
loop_
_entity.id
_entity.type
_entity.pdbx_description
1 polymer ?
#
loop_
_entity_poly.entity_id
_entity_poly.type
_entity_poly.pdbx_seq_one_letter_code
_entity_poly.pdbx_strand_id
1 'polypeptide(L)'
;MRLERLLDELNSTLRDTGRMGQQLSRKVRVAASQTISAHLIPQCIAESHRRYPDIQFVLHDRPQQWVMESIRQGDVDFGIVIDPGPVGDLQCEAILSEPFFLLCHRDSALAVEDYVPW
;
A
#
# COMPACT_ATOMS: atom_id res chain seq x y z
N MET A 1 41.04 -15.34 22.94
CA MET A 1 39.85 -16.18 23.24
C MET A 1 38.59 -15.42 23.66
N ARG A 2 38.57 -14.54 24.69
CA ARG A 2 37.33 -13.79 25.05
C ARG A 2 37.06 -12.56 24.17
N LEU A 3 38.12 -11.90 23.70
CA LEU A 3 38.03 -10.71 22.84
C LEU A 3 37.60 -11.04 21.41
N GLU A 4 38.11 -12.12 20.83
CA GLU A 4 37.72 -12.60 19.49
C GLU A 4 36.24 -12.98 19.44
N ARG A 5 35.74 -13.63 20.51
CA ARG A 5 34.34 -14.06 20.59
C ARG A 5 33.36 -12.88 20.67
N LEU A 6 33.74 -11.81 21.38
CA LEU A 6 32.97 -10.55 21.44
C LEU A 6 33.00 -9.78 20.11
N LEU A 7 34.12 -9.81 19.39
CA LEU A 7 34.22 -9.21 18.05
C LEU A 7 33.42 -9.98 17.00
N ASP A 8 33.37 -11.31 17.10
CA ASP A 8 32.55 -12.14 16.24
C ASP A 8 31.05 -11.94 16.50
N GLU A 9 30.62 -11.84 17.77
CA GLU A 9 29.24 -11.49 18.14
C GLU A 9 28.85 -10.08 17.66
N LEU A 10 29.75 -9.11 17.75
CA LEU A 10 29.49 -7.76 17.23
C LEU A 10 29.36 -7.78 15.70
N ASN A 11 30.25 -8.48 15.01
CA ASN A 11 30.22 -8.62 13.57
C ASN A 11 29.03 -9.45 13.06
N SER A 12 28.55 -10.44 13.82
CA SER A 12 27.34 -11.17 13.48
C SER A 12 26.11 -10.28 13.66
N THR A 13 26.04 -9.52 14.75
CA THR A 13 24.94 -8.57 15.01
C THR A 13 24.89 -7.45 13.97
N LEU A 14 26.04 -6.92 13.55
CA LEU A 14 26.13 -5.92 12.48
C LEU A 14 25.75 -6.50 11.11
N ARG A 15 26.13 -7.76 10.83
CA ARG A 15 25.73 -8.46 9.60
C ARG A 15 24.24 -8.79 9.59
N ASP A 16 23.67 -9.15 10.73
CA ASP A 16 22.23 -9.41 10.87
C ASP A 16 21.43 -8.12 10.73
N THR A 17 21.88 -7.01 11.33
CA THR A 17 21.28 -5.68 11.12
C THR A 17 21.36 -5.24 9.64
N GLY A 18 22.48 -5.52 8.96
CA GLY A 18 22.65 -5.25 7.53
C GLY A 18 21.76 -6.11 6.63
N ARG A 19 21.53 -7.37 6.98
CA ARG A 19 20.61 -8.27 6.29
C ARG A 19 19.15 -7.90 6.56
N MET A 20 18.79 -7.50 7.79
CA MET A 20 17.47 -6.92 8.09
C MET A 20 17.21 -5.66 7.25
N GLY A 21 18.18 -4.74 7.15
CA GLY A 21 18.06 -3.54 6.33
C GLY A 21 17.88 -3.85 4.83
N GLN A 22 18.62 -4.83 4.29
CA GLN A 22 18.48 -5.26 2.89
C GLN A 22 17.21 -6.09 2.63
N GLN A 23 16.70 -6.81 3.63
CA GLN A 23 15.49 -7.63 3.52
C GLN A 23 14.22 -6.80 3.68
N LEU A 24 14.23 -5.76 4.54
CA LEU A 24 13.22 -4.69 4.53
C LEU A 24 13.23 -3.94 3.20
N SER A 25 14.41 -3.70 2.61
CA SER A 25 14.52 -3.00 1.31
C SER A 25 13.92 -3.77 0.12
N ARG A 26 13.66 -5.07 0.25
CA ARG A 26 13.14 -5.91 -0.85
C ARG A 26 11.69 -6.33 -0.68
N LYS A 27 11.06 -6.08 0.46
CA LYS A 27 9.65 -6.47 0.67
C LYS A 27 8.81 -5.26 1.04
N VAL A 28 7.80 -4.99 0.23
CA VAL A 28 6.87 -3.87 0.41
C VAL A 28 5.48 -4.43 0.69
N ARG A 29 4.94 -4.12 1.87
CA ARG A 29 3.63 -4.53 2.35
C ARG A 29 2.65 -3.38 2.17
N VAL A 30 1.58 -3.62 1.44
CA VAL A 30 0.56 -2.63 1.11
C VAL A 30 -0.78 -3.13 1.60
N ALA A 31 -1.55 -2.28 2.27
CA ALA A 31 -2.96 -2.55 2.51
C ALA A 31 -3.83 -1.69 1.60
N ALA A 32 -4.88 -2.25 1.02
CA ALA A 32 -5.79 -1.48 0.18
C ALA A 32 -7.23 -1.99 0.34
N SER A 33 -8.19 -1.10 0.10
CA SER A 33 -9.61 -1.46 0.04
C SER A 33 -9.93 -2.28 -1.21
N GLN A 34 -11.01 -3.07 -1.16
CA GLN A 34 -11.38 -4.04 -2.21
C GLN A 34 -11.38 -3.44 -3.62
N THR A 35 -11.99 -2.28 -3.81
CA THR A 35 -12.08 -1.61 -5.13
C THR A 35 -10.69 -1.30 -5.70
N ILE A 36 -9.79 -0.81 -4.85
CA ILE A 36 -8.42 -0.43 -5.20
C ILE A 36 -7.54 -1.66 -5.43
N SER A 37 -7.67 -2.67 -4.55
CA SER A 37 -6.99 -3.96 -4.66
C SER A 37 -7.32 -4.68 -5.98
N ALA A 38 -8.55 -4.54 -6.47
CA ALA A 38 -9.00 -5.23 -7.68
C ALA A 38 -8.55 -4.55 -8.99
N HIS A 39 -8.45 -3.23 -9.04
CA HIS A 39 -8.24 -2.50 -10.31
C HIS A 39 -6.88 -1.79 -10.41
N LEU A 40 -6.49 -1.05 -9.37
CA LEU A 40 -5.31 -0.18 -9.42
C LEU A 40 -4.02 -0.94 -9.06
N ILE A 41 -4.04 -1.65 -7.93
CA ILE A 41 -2.85 -2.33 -7.38
C ILE A 41 -2.22 -3.33 -8.35
N PRO A 42 -2.98 -4.19 -9.07
CA PRO A 42 -2.37 -5.18 -9.97
C PRO A 42 -1.52 -4.53 -11.07
N GLN A 43 -1.99 -3.42 -11.63
CA GLN A 43 -1.27 -2.67 -12.66
C GLN A 43 0.01 -2.03 -12.09
N CYS A 44 -0.09 -1.44 -10.89
CA CYS A 44 1.07 -0.88 -10.20
C CYS A 44 2.13 -1.93 -9.86
N ILE A 45 1.72 -3.12 -9.39
CA ILE A 45 2.64 -4.23 -9.09
C ILE A 45 3.32 -4.72 -10.37
N ALA A 46 2.58 -4.87 -11.47
CA ALA A 46 3.13 -5.32 -12.74
C ALA A 46 4.22 -4.35 -13.27
N GLU A 47 3.93 -3.05 -13.26
CA GLU A 47 4.89 -2.03 -13.71
C GLU A 47 6.08 -1.90 -12.74
N SER A 48 5.82 -2.02 -11.43
CA SER A 48 6.89 -2.03 -10.43
C SER A 48 7.82 -3.23 -10.61
N HIS A 49 7.29 -4.43 -10.84
CA HIS A 49 8.08 -5.62 -11.10
C HIS A 49 8.97 -5.48 -12.36
N ARG A 50 8.51 -4.74 -13.36
CA ARG A 50 9.30 -4.44 -14.57
C ARG A 50 10.47 -3.48 -14.29
N ARG A 51 10.26 -2.48 -13.42
CA ARG A 51 11.26 -1.44 -13.09
C ARG A 51 12.19 -1.84 -11.94
N TYR A 52 11.69 -2.64 -11.01
CA TYR A 52 12.31 -3.02 -9.75
C TYR A 52 12.06 -4.51 -9.45
N PRO A 53 12.68 -5.43 -10.21
CA PRO A 53 12.43 -6.87 -10.12
C PRO A 53 12.81 -7.49 -8.76
N ASP A 54 13.67 -6.82 -8.00
CA ASP A 54 14.11 -7.24 -6.66
C ASP A 54 13.08 -6.93 -5.56
N ILE A 55 12.03 -6.15 -5.85
CA ILE A 55 10.99 -5.79 -4.89
C ILE A 55 9.85 -6.82 -4.94
N GLN A 56 9.58 -7.43 -3.79
CA GLN A 56 8.44 -8.29 -3.54
C GLN A 56 7.31 -7.50 -2.89
N PHE A 57 6.14 -7.50 -3.52
CA PHE A 57 4.94 -6.90 -2.95
C PHE A 57 4.12 -7.93 -2.17
N VAL A 58 3.58 -7.51 -1.03
CA VAL A 58 2.53 -8.24 -0.31
C VAL A 58 1.33 -7.32 -0.18
N LEU A 59 0.23 -7.71 -0.83
CA LEU A 59 -1.04 -7.00 -0.75
C LEU A 59 -1.91 -7.60 0.35
N HIS A 60 -2.39 -6.75 1.25
CA HIS A 60 -3.41 -7.04 2.24
C HIS A 60 -4.72 -6.37 1.81
N ASP A 61 -5.65 -7.16 1.26
CA ASP A 61 -7.00 -6.68 0.98
C ASP A 61 -7.79 -6.60 2.30
N ARG A 62 -8.13 -5.38 2.72
CA ARG A 62 -8.79 -5.12 4.00
C ARG A 62 -9.81 -3.99 3.86
N PRO A 63 -10.87 -3.97 4.68
CA PRO A 63 -11.75 -2.80 4.79
C PRO A 63 -10.95 -1.52 5.11
N GLN A 64 -11.33 -0.38 4.52
CA GLN A 64 -10.60 0.90 4.67
C GLN A 64 -10.35 1.28 6.14
N GLN A 65 -11.33 1.07 7.01
CA GLN A 65 -11.22 1.33 8.45
C GLN A 65 -10.08 0.55 9.13
N TRP A 66 -9.66 -0.58 8.57
CA TRP A 66 -8.56 -1.40 9.09
C TRP A 66 -7.23 -1.12 8.40
N VAL A 67 -7.24 -0.50 7.21
CA VAL A 67 -6.01 -0.11 6.50
C VAL A 67 -5.20 0.87 7.35
N MET A 68 -5.86 1.89 7.90
CA MET A 68 -5.19 2.91 8.72
C MET A 68 -4.59 2.32 10.00
N GLU A 69 -5.30 1.40 10.64
CA GLU A 69 -4.82 0.72 11.84
C GLU A 69 -3.62 -0.18 11.54
N SER A 70 -3.62 -0.90 10.41
CA SER A 70 -2.48 -1.70 9.98
C SER A 70 -1.21 -0.88 9.72
N ILE A 71 -1.34 0.38 9.29
CA ILE A 71 -0.19 1.29 9.17
C ILE A 71 0.34 1.65 10.56
N ARG A 72 -0.56 2.05 11.49
CA ARG A 72 -0.20 2.44 12.87
C ARG A 72 0.48 1.31 13.64
N GLN A 73 0.05 0.07 13.40
CA GLN A 73 0.60 -1.13 14.04
C GLN A 73 1.89 -1.63 13.38
N GLY A 74 2.28 -1.08 12.21
CA GLY A 74 3.46 -1.52 11.46
C GLY A 74 3.27 -2.85 10.70
N ASP A 75 2.03 -3.32 10.57
CA ASP A 75 1.69 -4.52 9.80
C ASP A 75 1.98 -4.33 8.31
N VAL A 76 1.78 -3.11 7.80
CA VAL A 76 2.04 -2.69 6.42
C VAL A 76 2.92 -1.45 6.39
N ASP A 77 3.59 -1.24 5.26
CA ASP A 77 4.49 -0.09 5.06
C ASP A 77 3.70 1.16 4.62
N PHE A 78 2.64 0.98 3.82
CA PHE A 78 1.69 2.04 3.50
C PHE A 78 0.32 1.45 3.12
N GLY A 79 -0.69 2.33 3.05
CA GLY A 79 -2.04 1.98 2.61
C GLY A 79 -2.53 2.83 1.46
N ILE A 80 -3.41 2.26 0.63
CA ILE A 80 -4.17 3.00 -0.39
C ILE A 80 -5.65 3.00 -0.02
N VAL A 81 -6.19 4.20 0.14
CA VAL A 81 -7.53 4.45 0.68
C VAL A 81 -8.21 5.56 -0.13
N ILE A 82 -9.54 5.59 -0.09
CA ILE A 82 -10.35 6.60 -0.76
C ILE A 82 -10.81 7.58 0.31
N ASP A 83 -10.45 8.85 0.15
CA ASP A 83 -10.85 9.94 1.05
C ASP A 83 -10.74 9.56 2.55
N PRO A 84 -9.52 9.46 3.10
CA PRO A 84 -9.30 8.99 4.47
C PRO A 84 -9.86 9.93 5.55
N GLY A 85 -10.40 11.10 5.18
CA GLY A 85 -10.71 12.16 6.11
C GLY A 85 -9.44 12.72 6.79
N PRO A 86 -9.59 13.46 7.89
CA PRO A 86 -8.46 14.03 8.62
C PRO A 86 -7.65 12.94 9.34
N VAL A 87 -6.39 12.76 8.95
CA VAL A 87 -5.42 11.88 9.60
C VAL A 87 -4.22 12.70 10.08
N GLY A 88 -4.17 12.95 11.39
CA GLY A 88 -3.21 13.91 11.98
C GLY A 88 -1.79 13.36 12.18
N ASP A 89 -1.62 12.05 12.10
CA ASP A 89 -0.38 11.34 12.43
C ASP A 89 0.17 10.52 11.26
N LEU A 90 -0.47 10.60 10.09
CA LEU A 90 -0.07 9.90 8.88
C LEU A 90 0.07 10.89 7.73
N GLN A 91 1.06 10.66 6.88
CA GLN A 91 1.19 11.41 5.64
C GLN A 91 0.21 10.86 4.60
N CYS A 92 -0.53 11.74 3.95
CA CYS A 92 -1.39 11.41 2.83
C CYS A 92 -0.95 12.12 1.56
N GLU A 93 -0.98 11.38 0.46
CA GLU A 93 -0.71 11.87 -0.88
C GLU A 93 -1.80 11.38 -1.82
N ALA A 94 -2.38 12.31 -2.60
CA ALA A 94 -3.38 11.96 -3.60
C ALA A 94 -2.67 11.41 -4.85
N ILE A 95 -2.89 10.13 -5.15
CA ILE A 95 -2.25 9.44 -6.29
C ILE A 95 -3.17 9.29 -7.51
N LEU A 96 -4.48 9.39 -7.29
CA LEU A 96 -5.51 9.20 -8.32
C LEU A 96 -6.76 9.98 -7.94
N SER A 97 -7.45 10.52 -8.95
CA SER A 97 -8.80 11.07 -8.82
C SER A 97 -9.70 10.36 -9.82
N GLU A 98 -10.75 9.71 -9.33
CA GLU A 98 -11.75 9.04 -10.16
C GLU A 98 -13.10 9.74 -10.00
N PRO A 99 -13.78 10.10 -11.10
CA PRO A 99 -15.11 10.67 -11.03
C PRO A 99 -16.14 9.60 -10.65
N PHE A 100 -17.19 10.00 -9.93
CA PHE A 100 -18.38 9.17 -9.74
C PHE A 100 -19.29 9.24 -10.96
N PHE A 101 -19.85 8.10 -11.35
CA PHE A 101 -20.80 8.01 -12.45
C PHE A 101 -22.15 7.48 -11.95
N LEU A 102 -23.23 7.97 -12.54
CA LEU A 102 -24.57 7.42 -12.35
C LEU A 102 -24.72 6.14 -13.16
N LEU A 103 -25.10 5.04 -12.50
CA LEU A 103 -25.58 3.83 -13.17
C LEU A 103 -27.12 3.82 -13.13
N CYS A 104 -27.76 3.87 -14.30
CA CYS A 104 -29.21 3.80 -14.40
C CYS A 104 -29.66 2.87 -15.53
N HIS A 105 -30.95 2.47 -15.50
CA HIS A 105 -31.54 1.73 -16.60
C HIS A 105 -31.56 2.61 -17.86
N ARG A 106 -31.32 2.02 -19.04
CA ARG A 106 -31.30 2.74 -20.32
C ARG A 106 -32.61 3.49 -20.64
N ASP A 107 -33.73 3.02 -20.08
CA ASP A 107 -35.05 3.63 -20.27
C ASP A 107 -35.39 4.68 -19.20
N SER A 108 -34.45 5.00 -18.30
CA SER A 108 -34.60 6.06 -17.31
C SER A 108 -34.58 7.42 -17.99
N ALA A 109 -35.39 8.37 -17.50
CA ALA A 109 -35.30 9.77 -17.91
C ALA A 109 -33.91 10.37 -17.67
N LEU A 110 -33.14 9.81 -16.72
CA LEU A 110 -31.77 10.25 -16.43
C LEU A 110 -30.73 9.72 -17.43
N ALA A 111 -31.09 8.76 -18.30
CA ALA A 111 -30.16 8.15 -19.24
C ALA A 111 -29.79 9.08 -20.41
N VAL A 112 -30.57 10.14 -20.64
CA VAL A 112 -30.30 11.16 -21.67
C VAL A 112 -29.58 12.39 -21.13
N GLU A 113 -29.33 12.44 -19.83
CA GLU A 113 -28.69 13.58 -19.17
C GLU A 113 -27.17 13.35 -19.11
N ASP A 114 -26.39 14.33 -19.59
CA ASP A 114 -24.92 14.30 -19.52
C ASP A 114 -24.40 14.56 -18.08
N TYR A 115 -25.23 15.15 -17.22
CA TYR A 115 -24.90 15.49 -15.85
C TYR A 115 -26.15 15.38 -14.96
N VAL A 116 -25.98 14.85 -13.76
CA VAL A 116 -27.02 14.80 -12.71
C VAL A 116 -26.53 15.52 -11.46
N PRO A 117 -27.31 16.46 -10.90
CA PRO A 117 -26.98 17.08 -9.63
C PRO A 117 -27.16 16.06 -8.48
N TRP A 118 -26.20 16.05 -7.57
CA TRP A 118 -26.18 15.26 -6.33
C TRP A 118 -26.60 16.10 -5.12
#